data_AF-A0A3D4AM71-F1
#
_entry.id   AF-A0A3D4AM71-F1
#
_cell.length_a   1.000
_cell.length_b   1.000
_cell.length_c   1.000
_cell.angle_alpha   90.00
_cell.angle_beta   90.00
_cell.angle_gamma   90.00
#
_symmetry.space_group_name_H-M   'P 1'
#
loop_
_entity.id
_entity.type
_entity.pdbx_description
1 polymer ?
#
loop_
_entity_poly.entity_id
_entity_poly.type
_entity_poly.pdbx_seq_one_letter_code
_entity_poly.pdbx_strand_id
1 'polypeptide(L)'
;MLKDKNVILGVTGGIAAYKSVDLASRLRKAGANVHVIMTKGAQNFVTPLTFREITGNPVTTTMWGEVTNHNVEHIALANMADLVIVAPATANFIAKCAMGMADDMLTTTLLATKAPIFFAPAMNSNMYENQLTQKNIDVLIESGWNFIPPESGHLACGTDGVGRMPEPADIVDFVYFTMAFAADMLGIKVLVTAAGTYEPIDPVRYIGNRSSGKMGYAIAEAAKKRGAEVILVSGPSALTPPEGVEFIGVESAAEMRDAVMEHFSEADMIIKAAAVADYRVRNASDQKIKKNDEELTLVLEKNPDILKELGEKKRTGQILVGFAAETQNLLEYA
;
A
#
# COMPACT_ATOMS: atom_id res chain seq x y z
N MET A 1 -0.74 7.81 -18.37
CA MET A 1 -0.19 6.46 -18.12
C MET A 1 -1.00 5.37 -18.83
N LEU A 2 -2.33 5.39 -18.76
CA LEU A 2 -3.19 4.40 -19.45
C LEU A 2 -3.43 4.70 -20.95
N LYS A 3 -3.04 5.88 -21.43
CA LYS A 3 -3.13 6.25 -22.83
C LYS A 3 -2.35 5.24 -23.69
N ASP A 4 -3.01 4.72 -24.72
CA ASP A 4 -2.48 3.74 -25.68
C ASP A 4 -2.10 2.38 -25.05
N LYS A 5 -2.49 2.11 -23.80
CA LYS A 5 -2.31 0.82 -23.12
C LYS A 5 -3.46 -0.13 -23.42
N ASN A 6 -3.14 -1.40 -23.66
CA ASN A 6 -4.14 -2.46 -23.78
C ASN A 6 -4.50 -2.98 -22.39
N VAL A 7 -5.74 -2.73 -21.97
CA VAL A 7 -6.25 -3.16 -20.66
C VAL A 7 -7.22 -4.31 -20.85
N ILE A 8 -6.95 -5.45 -20.24
CA ILE A 8 -7.93 -6.53 -20.11
C ILE A 8 -8.80 -6.25 -18.89
N LEU A 9 -10.10 -6.08 -19.10
CA LEU A 9 -11.09 -5.97 -18.04
C LEU A 9 -11.83 -7.30 -17.89
N GLY A 10 -11.49 -8.06 -16.86
CA GLY A 10 -12.18 -9.29 -16.46
C GLY A 10 -13.41 -8.98 -15.61
N VAL A 11 -14.58 -9.49 -16.00
CA VAL A 11 -15.83 -9.30 -15.24
C VAL A 11 -16.34 -10.64 -14.73
N THR A 12 -16.51 -10.77 -13.42
CA THR A 12 -16.97 -12.00 -12.75
C THR A 12 -18.39 -11.90 -12.23
N GLY A 13 -19.02 -13.03 -11.92
CA GLY A 13 -20.45 -13.12 -11.60
C GLY A 13 -20.84 -12.64 -10.21
N GLY A 14 -20.85 -11.33 -9.98
CA GLY A 14 -21.36 -10.71 -8.76
C GLY A 14 -22.24 -9.50 -9.07
N ILE A 15 -23.06 -9.09 -8.09
CA ILE A 15 -24.00 -7.97 -8.25
C ILE A 15 -23.28 -6.67 -8.67
N ALA A 16 -22.03 -6.49 -8.28
CA ALA A 16 -21.23 -5.32 -8.65
C ALA A 16 -20.78 -5.28 -10.12
N ALA A 17 -21.12 -6.27 -10.96
CA ALA A 17 -20.77 -6.28 -12.38
C ALA A 17 -21.27 -5.05 -13.15
N TYR A 18 -22.36 -4.41 -12.70
CA TYR A 18 -22.82 -3.15 -13.30
C TYR A 18 -21.83 -2.00 -13.09
N LYS A 19 -21.06 -1.98 -11.99
CA LYS A 19 -20.03 -0.95 -11.74
C LYS A 19 -18.88 -1.05 -12.74
N SER A 20 -18.59 -2.26 -13.22
CA SER A 20 -17.56 -2.50 -14.22
C SER A 20 -17.84 -1.81 -15.55
N VAL A 21 -19.11 -1.50 -15.82
CA VAL A 21 -19.54 -0.72 -16.99
C VAL A 21 -19.01 0.72 -16.91
N ASP A 22 -19.15 1.37 -15.76
CA ASP A 22 -18.58 2.69 -15.51
C ASP A 22 -17.04 2.65 -15.49
N LEU A 23 -16.46 1.60 -14.91
CA LEU A 23 -15.01 1.37 -14.96
C LEU A 23 -14.48 1.31 -16.40
N ALA A 24 -15.14 0.54 -17.28
CA ALA A 24 -14.78 0.46 -18.70
C ALA A 24 -14.84 1.83 -19.39
N SER A 25 -15.89 2.61 -19.09
CA SER A 25 -16.06 3.98 -19.61
C SER A 25 -14.92 4.91 -19.15
N ARG A 26 -14.54 4.84 -17.88
CA ARG A 26 -13.44 5.64 -17.30
C ARG A 26 -12.08 5.27 -17.90
N LEU A 27 -11.79 3.97 -18.01
CA LEU A 27 -10.55 3.49 -18.64
C LEU A 27 -10.42 3.99 -20.09
N ARG A 28 -11.51 3.91 -20.87
CA ARG A 28 -11.54 4.46 -22.23
C ARG A 28 -11.33 5.97 -22.26
N LYS A 29 -11.99 6.73 -21.38
CA LYS A 29 -11.79 8.19 -21.25
C LYS A 29 -10.36 8.55 -20.86
N ALA A 30 -9.68 7.69 -20.10
CA ALA A 30 -8.26 7.82 -19.78
C ALA A 30 -7.32 7.43 -20.95
N GLY A 31 -7.88 7.04 -22.10
CA GLY A 31 -7.14 6.72 -23.33
C GLY A 31 -6.72 5.27 -23.46
N ALA A 32 -7.21 4.36 -22.61
CA ALA A 32 -6.90 2.94 -22.71
C ALA A 32 -7.67 2.25 -23.84
N ASN A 33 -7.04 1.25 -24.47
CA ASN A 33 -7.70 0.29 -25.33
C ASN A 33 -8.23 -0.89 -24.49
N VAL A 34 -9.53 -0.90 -24.20
CA VAL A 34 -10.13 -1.84 -23.22
C VAL A 34 -10.71 -3.06 -23.93
N HIS A 35 -10.22 -4.25 -23.58
CA HIS A 35 -10.76 -5.54 -24.03
C HIS A 35 -11.43 -6.24 -22.87
N VAL A 36 -12.69 -6.66 -23.03
CA VAL A 36 -13.48 -7.20 -21.92
C VAL A 36 -13.58 -8.71 -22.05
N ILE A 37 -13.30 -9.42 -20.96
CA ILE A 37 -13.54 -10.85 -20.85
C ILE A 37 -14.59 -11.07 -19.75
N MET A 38 -15.72 -11.68 -20.11
CA MET A 38 -16.81 -11.93 -19.16
C MET A 38 -16.91 -13.42 -18.83
N THR A 39 -16.90 -13.75 -17.55
CA THR A 39 -17.28 -15.11 -17.11
C THR A 39 -18.74 -15.40 -17.45
N LYS A 40 -19.12 -16.68 -17.53
CA LYS A 40 -20.54 -17.07 -17.68
C LYS A 40 -21.43 -16.47 -16.59
N GLY A 41 -20.93 -16.36 -15.36
CA GLY A 41 -21.65 -15.74 -14.25
C GLY A 41 -21.95 -14.26 -14.48
N ALA A 42 -20.96 -13.49 -14.97
CA ALA A 42 -21.11 -12.05 -15.22
C ALA A 42 -22.20 -11.74 -16.25
N GLN A 43 -22.37 -12.60 -17.25
CA GLN A 43 -23.36 -12.43 -18.32
C GLN A 43 -24.82 -12.46 -17.81
N ASN A 44 -25.06 -12.99 -16.60
CA ASN A 44 -26.40 -12.96 -15.97
C ASN A 44 -26.71 -11.61 -15.30
N PHE A 45 -25.72 -10.77 -15.05
CA PHE A 45 -25.88 -9.45 -14.42
C PHE A 45 -25.85 -8.32 -15.43
N VAL A 46 -24.93 -8.39 -16.39
CA VAL A 46 -24.76 -7.39 -17.45
C VAL A 46 -24.52 -8.11 -18.77
N THR A 47 -25.14 -7.62 -19.85
CA THR A 47 -24.97 -8.24 -21.17
C THR A 47 -23.64 -7.81 -21.82
N PRO A 48 -23.01 -8.68 -22.65
CA PRO A 48 -21.82 -8.31 -23.41
C PRO A 48 -22.01 -7.09 -24.34
N LEU A 49 -23.23 -6.86 -24.82
CA LEU A 49 -23.56 -5.72 -25.68
C LEU A 49 -23.16 -4.39 -25.04
N THR A 50 -23.49 -4.18 -23.77
CA THR A 50 -23.19 -2.94 -23.06
C THR A 50 -21.68 -2.63 -23.06
N PHE A 51 -20.85 -3.64 -22.81
CA PHE A 51 -19.40 -3.48 -22.81
C PHE A 51 -18.88 -3.19 -24.23
N ARG A 52 -19.40 -3.89 -25.24
CA ARG A 52 -19.00 -3.68 -26.64
C ARG A 52 -19.25 -2.24 -27.09
N GLU A 53 -20.42 -1.67 -26.77
CA GLU A 53 -20.75 -0.29 -27.16
C GLU A 53 -19.88 0.74 -26.40
N ILE A 54 -19.52 0.46 -25.15
CA ILE A 54 -18.71 1.36 -24.32
C ILE A 54 -17.25 1.32 -24.72
N THR A 55 -16.67 0.14 -24.94
CA THR A 55 -15.23 0.00 -25.23
C THR A 55 -14.94 0.17 -26.72
N GLY A 56 -15.90 -0.15 -27.60
CA GLY A 56 -15.70 -0.23 -29.04
C GLY A 56 -14.98 -1.51 -29.49
N ASN A 57 -14.71 -2.44 -28.59
CA ASN A 57 -14.03 -3.71 -28.87
C ASN A 57 -14.99 -4.91 -28.70
N PRO A 58 -14.71 -6.05 -29.37
CA PRO A 58 -15.40 -7.31 -29.09
C PRO A 58 -15.27 -7.70 -27.61
N VAL A 59 -16.27 -8.44 -27.12
CA VAL A 59 -16.30 -8.95 -25.75
C VAL A 59 -16.17 -10.46 -25.78
N THR A 60 -15.12 -10.99 -25.18
CA THR A 60 -14.87 -12.43 -25.15
C THR A 60 -15.65 -13.06 -23.99
N THR A 61 -16.46 -14.08 -24.30
CA THR A 61 -17.40 -14.69 -23.34
C THR A 61 -17.22 -16.20 -23.16
N THR A 62 -16.44 -16.84 -24.03
CA THR A 62 -16.23 -18.29 -24.05
C THR A 62 -14.87 -18.63 -24.61
N MET A 63 -14.25 -19.71 -24.11
CA MET A 63 -13.00 -20.28 -24.64
C MET A 63 -13.20 -20.94 -26.02
N TRP A 64 -14.43 -21.32 -26.33
CA TRP A 64 -14.78 -22.17 -27.48
C TRP A 64 -15.50 -21.39 -28.59
N GLY A 65 -15.32 -20.08 -28.63
CA GLY A 65 -15.90 -19.23 -29.67
C GLY A 65 -15.28 -19.51 -31.03
N GLU A 66 -15.97 -19.11 -32.10
CA GLU A 66 -15.38 -19.11 -33.43
C GLU A 66 -14.22 -18.10 -33.48
N VAL A 67 -13.00 -18.61 -33.68
CA VAL A 67 -11.81 -17.77 -33.75
C VAL A 67 -11.71 -17.20 -35.17
N THR A 68 -11.74 -15.87 -35.30
CA THR A 68 -11.64 -15.20 -36.61
C THR A 68 -10.22 -15.16 -37.17
N ASN A 69 -9.21 -15.42 -36.34
CA ASN A 69 -7.79 -15.43 -36.68
C ASN A 69 -7.13 -16.75 -36.25
N HIS A 70 -6.03 -17.16 -36.89
CA HIS A 70 -5.31 -18.41 -36.58
C HIS A 70 -4.54 -18.40 -35.24
N ASN A 71 -4.83 -17.44 -34.34
CA ASN A 71 -4.16 -17.30 -33.05
C ASN A 71 -4.99 -17.93 -31.94
N VAL A 72 -4.33 -18.54 -30.96
CA VAL A 72 -4.96 -19.03 -29.73
C VAL A 72 -5.44 -17.82 -28.91
N GLU A 73 -6.75 -17.58 -28.84
CA GLU A 73 -7.33 -16.31 -28.37
C GLU A 73 -6.89 -15.93 -26.94
N HIS A 74 -6.89 -16.87 -25.98
CA HIS A 74 -6.45 -16.58 -24.60
C HIS A 74 -4.97 -16.19 -24.54
N ILE A 75 -4.10 -16.76 -25.38
CA ILE A 75 -2.68 -16.37 -25.47
C ILE A 75 -2.54 -15.02 -26.15
N ALA A 76 -3.34 -14.74 -27.18
CA ALA A 76 -3.33 -13.44 -27.85
C ALA A 76 -3.74 -12.31 -26.90
N LEU A 77 -4.81 -12.50 -26.12
CA LEU A 77 -5.25 -11.56 -25.09
C LEU A 77 -4.20 -11.41 -23.98
N ALA A 78 -3.62 -12.53 -23.53
CA ALA A 78 -2.59 -12.52 -22.48
C ALA A 78 -1.32 -11.76 -22.90
N ASN A 79 -0.86 -11.95 -24.14
CA ASN A 79 0.32 -11.27 -24.69
C ASN A 79 0.07 -9.79 -25.03
N MET A 80 -1.17 -9.45 -25.40
CA MET A 80 -1.55 -8.07 -25.73
C MET A 80 -1.68 -7.20 -24.48
N ALA A 81 -2.04 -7.78 -23.34
CA ALA A 81 -2.27 -7.05 -22.10
C ALA A 81 -1.03 -6.27 -21.64
N ASP A 82 -1.18 -4.96 -21.44
CA ASP A 82 -0.25 -4.15 -20.64
C ASP A 82 -0.64 -4.16 -19.15
N LEU A 83 -1.91 -4.45 -18.86
CA LEU A 83 -2.53 -4.43 -17.54
C LEU A 83 -3.78 -5.31 -17.56
N VAL A 84 -4.03 -6.03 -16.47
CA VAL A 84 -5.29 -6.72 -16.26
C VAL A 84 -5.98 -6.23 -14.99
N ILE A 85 -7.27 -5.90 -15.09
CA ILE A 85 -8.13 -5.57 -13.96
C ILE A 85 -9.29 -6.57 -13.93
N VAL A 86 -9.50 -7.25 -12.80
CA VAL A 86 -10.69 -8.09 -12.58
C VAL A 86 -11.61 -7.42 -11.58
N ALA A 87 -12.77 -7.02 -12.07
CA ALA A 87 -13.70 -6.15 -11.38
C ALA A 87 -15.14 -6.49 -11.80
N PRO A 88 -16.02 -6.92 -10.89
CA PRO A 88 -15.68 -7.45 -9.56
C PRO A 88 -14.89 -8.75 -9.66
N ALA A 89 -14.03 -9.02 -8.68
CA ALA A 89 -13.44 -10.34 -8.43
C ALA A 89 -14.22 -11.06 -7.32
N THR A 90 -15.01 -12.07 -7.68
CA THR A 90 -15.79 -12.86 -6.72
C THR A 90 -14.93 -13.87 -5.97
N ALA A 91 -15.36 -14.32 -4.79
CA ALA A 91 -14.64 -15.33 -3.99
C ALA A 91 -14.34 -16.61 -4.79
N ASN A 92 -15.31 -17.07 -5.59
CA ASN A 92 -15.14 -18.23 -6.47
C ASN A 92 -14.02 -18.02 -7.51
N PHE A 93 -13.99 -16.83 -8.12
CA PHE A 93 -12.97 -16.52 -9.12
C PHE A 93 -11.57 -16.41 -8.49
N ILE A 94 -11.46 -15.76 -7.32
CA ILE A 94 -10.22 -15.67 -6.55
C ILE A 94 -9.72 -17.07 -6.17
N ALA A 95 -10.59 -17.95 -5.68
CA ALA A 95 -10.24 -19.32 -5.33
C ALA A 95 -9.71 -20.12 -6.54
N LYS A 96 -10.35 -20.00 -7.70
CA LYS A 96 -9.87 -20.62 -8.94
C LYS A 96 -8.47 -20.17 -9.31
N CYS A 97 -8.21 -18.86 -9.23
CA CYS A 97 -6.91 -18.29 -9.54
C CYS A 97 -5.83 -18.77 -8.58
N ALA A 98 -6.10 -18.76 -7.27
CA ALA A 98 -5.16 -19.23 -6.25
C ALA A 98 -4.77 -20.71 -6.44
N MET A 99 -5.67 -21.52 -6.99
CA MET A 99 -5.44 -22.93 -7.30
C MET A 99 -4.88 -23.17 -8.71
N GLY A 100 -4.60 -22.13 -9.49
CA GLY A 100 -4.12 -22.25 -10.86
C GLY A 100 -5.10 -22.92 -11.83
N MET A 101 -6.41 -22.84 -11.55
CA MET A 101 -7.43 -23.39 -12.44
C MET A 101 -7.54 -22.54 -13.71
N ALA A 102 -7.50 -23.19 -14.88
CA ALA A 102 -7.63 -22.55 -16.20
C ALA A 102 -8.83 -23.15 -16.95
N ASP A 103 -10.03 -23.02 -16.37
CA ASP A 103 -11.26 -23.68 -16.82
C ASP A 103 -12.23 -22.75 -17.57
N ASP A 104 -11.93 -21.46 -17.66
CA ASP A 104 -12.64 -20.50 -18.50
C ASP A 104 -11.68 -19.52 -19.20
N MET A 105 -12.20 -18.70 -20.11
CA MET A 105 -11.37 -17.77 -20.89
C MET A 105 -10.57 -16.81 -19.99
N LEU A 106 -11.20 -16.29 -18.92
CA LEU A 106 -10.56 -15.29 -18.08
C LEU A 106 -9.47 -15.93 -17.22
N THR A 107 -9.78 -17.03 -16.52
CA THR A 107 -8.78 -17.73 -15.69
C THR A 107 -7.58 -18.22 -16.51
N THR A 108 -7.83 -18.73 -17.72
CA THR A 108 -6.76 -19.18 -18.63
C THR A 108 -5.91 -18.02 -19.14
N THR A 109 -6.52 -16.88 -19.46
CA THR A 109 -5.80 -15.66 -19.87
C THR A 109 -4.92 -15.14 -18.74
N LEU A 110 -5.43 -15.12 -17.49
CA LEU A 110 -4.66 -14.66 -16.33
C LEU A 110 -3.45 -15.56 -16.05
N LEU A 111 -3.60 -16.88 -16.19
CA LEU A 111 -2.49 -17.80 -15.95
C LEU A 111 -1.38 -17.66 -17.00
N ALA A 112 -1.69 -17.18 -18.20
CA ALA A 112 -0.74 -17.02 -19.30
C ALA A 112 -0.09 -15.62 -19.39
N THR A 113 -0.70 -14.59 -18.78
CA THR A 113 -0.21 -13.21 -18.94
C THR A 113 1.01 -12.92 -18.08
N LYS A 114 1.85 -11.99 -18.55
CA LYS A 114 2.96 -11.40 -17.79
C LYS A 114 2.65 -9.97 -17.33
N ALA A 115 1.50 -9.44 -17.71
CA ALA A 115 1.07 -8.11 -17.32
C ALA A 115 0.75 -8.08 -15.80
N PRO A 116 0.90 -6.92 -15.13
CA PRO A 116 0.43 -6.77 -13.77
C PRO A 116 -1.08 -6.99 -13.68
N ILE A 117 -1.50 -7.76 -12.67
CA ILE A 117 -2.90 -8.13 -12.43
C ILE A 117 -3.41 -7.41 -11.19
N PHE A 118 -4.60 -6.82 -11.28
CA PHE A 118 -5.31 -6.14 -10.20
C PHE A 118 -6.69 -6.73 -9.98
N PHE A 119 -6.99 -7.16 -8.76
CA PHE A 119 -8.30 -7.64 -8.36
C PHE A 119 -9.03 -6.59 -7.52
N ALA A 120 -10.29 -6.32 -7.85
CA ALA A 120 -11.22 -5.54 -7.04
C ALA A 120 -12.26 -6.50 -6.43
N PRO A 121 -12.03 -7.04 -5.22
CA PRO A 121 -12.92 -8.02 -4.61
C PRO A 121 -14.32 -7.46 -4.39
N ALA A 122 -15.34 -8.29 -4.61
CA ALA A 122 -16.71 -7.94 -4.28
C ALA A 122 -17.50 -9.18 -3.83
N MET A 123 -17.91 -9.19 -2.56
CA MET A 123 -18.63 -10.30 -1.93
C MET A 123 -19.24 -9.88 -0.59
N ASN A 124 -20.08 -10.74 -0.01
CA ASN A 124 -20.58 -10.53 1.35
C ASN A 124 -19.42 -10.52 2.37
N SER A 125 -19.55 -9.77 3.49
CA SER A 125 -18.52 -9.67 4.54
C SER A 125 -18.06 -11.03 5.06
N ASN A 126 -18.98 -11.95 5.34
CA ASN A 126 -18.63 -13.28 5.83
C ASN A 126 -17.87 -14.12 4.80
N MET A 127 -18.08 -13.86 3.50
CA MET A 127 -17.30 -14.49 2.44
C MET A 127 -15.91 -13.88 2.35
N TYR A 128 -15.79 -12.57 2.49
CA TYR A 128 -14.51 -11.88 2.45
C TYR A 128 -13.64 -12.25 3.64
N GLU A 129 -14.18 -12.15 4.86
CA GLU A 129 -13.50 -12.48 6.12
C GLU A 129 -13.27 -13.98 6.32
N ASN A 130 -13.85 -14.84 5.47
CA ASN A 130 -13.62 -16.26 5.54
C ASN A 130 -12.12 -16.58 5.40
N GLN A 131 -11.60 -17.40 6.31
CA GLN A 131 -10.18 -17.77 6.33
C GLN A 131 -9.70 -18.39 5.01
N LEU A 132 -10.54 -19.12 4.28
CA LEU A 132 -10.16 -19.68 2.98
C LEU A 132 -10.03 -18.59 1.92
N THR A 133 -10.91 -17.60 1.93
CA THR A 133 -10.82 -16.45 1.03
C THR A 133 -9.56 -15.64 1.31
N GLN A 134 -9.28 -15.34 2.58
CA GLN A 134 -8.07 -14.61 2.97
C GLN A 134 -6.79 -15.38 2.57
N LYS A 135 -6.72 -16.70 2.82
CA LYS A 135 -5.59 -17.52 2.34
C LYS A 135 -5.41 -17.48 0.83
N ASN A 136 -6.49 -17.52 0.06
CA ASN A 136 -6.41 -17.42 -1.40
C ASN A 136 -5.91 -16.05 -1.85
N ILE A 137 -6.30 -14.97 -1.16
CA ILE A 137 -5.81 -13.62 -1.41
C ILE A 137 -4.31 -13.55 -1.11
N ASP A 138 -3.87 -14.05 0.05
CA ASP A 138 -2.48 -14.02 0.48
C ASP A 138 -1.56 -14.76 -0.51
N VAL A 139 -1.93 -15.96 -0.95
CA VAL A 139 -1.17 -16.74 -1.96
C VAL A 139 -0.99 -15.96 -3.27
N LEU A 140 -2.03 -15.23 -3.70
CA LEU A 140 -1.97 -14.45 -4.93
C LEU A 140 -1.14 -13.17 -4.75
N ILE A 141 -1.20 -12.52 -3.58
CA ILE A 141 -0.33 -11.40 -3.23
C ILE A 141 1.14 -11.82 -3.22
N GLU A 142 1.46 -12.96 -2.60
CA GLU A 142 2.80 -13.55 -2.60
C GLU A 142 3.29 -13.87 -4.03
N SER A 143 2.37 -14.20 -4.93
CA SER A 143 2.63 -14.41 -6.36
C SER A 143 2.76 -13.11 -7.16
N GLY A 144 2.73 -11.94 -6.51
CA GLY A 144 2.89 -10.62 -7.11
C GLY A 144 1.61 -10.00 -7.69
N TRP A 145 0.43 -10.55 -7.36
CA TRP A 145 -0.85 -10.02 -7.84
C TRP A 145 -1.37 -8.94 -6.88
N ASN A 146 -2.01 -7.92 -7.43
CA ASN A 146 -2.41 -6.74 -6.66
C ASN A 146 -3.88 -6.84 -6.26
N PHE A 147 -4.19 -6.50 -5.02
CA PHE A 147 -5.56 -6.43 -4.51
C PHE A 147 -5.92 -5.00 -4.13
N ILE A 148 -7.04 -4.53 -4.68
CA ILE A 148 -7.64 -3.24 -4.33
C ILE A 148 -8.56 -3.50 -3.13
N PRO A 149 -8.30 -2.91 -1.95
CA PRO A 149 -9.10 -3.18 -0.75
C PRO A 149 -10.58 -2.86 -1.00
N PRO A 150 -11.51 -3.76 -0.61
CA PRO A 150 -12.94 -3.47 -0.72
C PRO A 150 -13.37 -2.38 0.26
N GLU A 151 -14.47 -1.71 -0.07
CA GLU A 151 -15.11 -0.73 0.81
C GLU A 151 -15.98 -1.40 1.88
N SER A 152 -16.20 -0.65 2.96
CA SER A 152 -17.20 -0.94 3.99
C SER A 152 -18.49 -0.18 3.71
N GLY A 153 -19.64 -0.83 3.87
CA GLY A 153 -20.94 -0.16 3.80
C GLY A 153 -22.10 -1.14 3.76
N HIS A 154 -23.29 -0.62 3.43
CA HIS A 154 -24.49 -1.45 3.27
C HIS A 154 -24.36 -2.35 2.04
N LEU A 155 -24.31 -3.66 2.27
CA LEU A 155 -24.17 -4.66 1.22
C LEU A 155 -25.54 -5.05 0.65
N ALA A 156 -25.56 -5.58 -0.58
CA ALA A 156 -26.79 -5.98 -1.26
C ALA A 156 -27.60 -7.06 -0.51
N CYS A 157 -26.97 -7.79 0.41
CA CYS A 157 -27.61 -8.77 1.29
C CYS A 157 -28.25 -8.16 2.56
N GLY A 158 -28.23 -6.84 2.73
CA GLY A 158 -28.85 -6.13 3.85
C GLY A 158 -27.98 -6.02 5.11
N THR A 159 -26.70 -6.38 5.03
CA THR A 159 -25.74 -6.29 6.16
C THR A 159 -24.75 -5.17 5.93
N ASP A 160 -24.38 -4.45 6.98
CA ASP A 160 -23.25 -3.50 6.93
C ASP A 160 -21.93 -4.24 7.16
N GLY A 161 -20.93 -3.98 6.33
CA GLY A 161 -19.59 -4.55 6.51
C GLY A 161 -18.68 -4.38 5.29
N VAL A 162 -17.48 -4.95 5.40
CA VAL A 162 -16.46 -4.95 4.35
C VAL A 162 -16.87 -5.89 3.22
N GLY A 163 -16.49 -5.58 1.97
CA GLY A 163 -16.67 -6.49 0.84
C GLY A 163 -17.41 -5.87 -0.35
N ARG A 164 -17.79 -4.60 -0.24
CA ARG A 164 -18.32 -3.83 -1.38
C ARG A 164 -17.18 -3.54 -2.36
N MET A 165 -17.43 -3.76 -3.64
CA MET A 165 -16.49 -3.33 -4.69
C MET A 165 -16.25 -1.81 -4.57
N PRO A 166 -14.98 -1.35 -4.56
CA PRO A 166 -14.66 0.07 -4.54
C PRO A 166 -15.33 0.83 -5.68
N GLU A 167 -15.54 2.14 -5.52
CA GLU A 167 -16.05 2.93 -6.64
C GLU A 167 -15.08 2.88 -7.84
N PRO A 168 -15.60 2.87 -9.08
CA PRO A 168 -14.77 2.76 -10.29
C PRO A 168 -13.68 3.83 -10.42
N ALA A 169 -13.89 5.02 -9.85
CA ALA A 169 -12.88 6.07 -9.79
C ALA A 169 -11.68 5.64 -8.94
N ASP A 170 -11.94 5.13 -7.74
CA ASP A 170 -10.91 4.70 -6.80
C ASP A 170 -10.10 3.52 -7.33
N ILE A 171 -10.74 2.62 -8.10
CA ILE A 171 -10.04 1.55 -8.83
C ILE A 171 -9.03 2.11 -9.81
N VAL A 172 -9.43 3.11 -10.62
CA VAL A 172 -8.55 3.74 -11.60
C VAL A 172 -7.39 4.46 -10.90
N ASP A 173 -7.67 5.17 -9.81
CA ASP A 173 -6.65 5.90 -9.04
C ASP A 173 -5.66 4.94 -8.36
N PHE A 174 -6.15 3.84 -7.78
CA PHE A 174 -5.30 2.81 -7.18
C PHE A 174 -4.37 2.17 -8.21
N VAL A 175 -4.91 1.81 -9.38
CA VAL A 175 -4.13 1.26 -10.48
C VAL A 175 -3.10 2.28 -10.96
N TYR A 176 -3.51 3.53 -11.14
CA TYR A 176 -2.61 4.61 -11.57
C TYR A 176 -1.46 4.79 -10.58
N PHE A 177 -1.77 4.89 -9.29
CA PHE A 177 -0.78 5.02 -8.22
C PHE A 177 0.19 3.83 -8.23
N THR A 178 -0.34 2.60 -8.22
CA THR A 178 0.49 1.39 -8.17
C THR A 178 1.39 1.27 -9.40
N MET A 179 0.88 1.58 -10.60
CA MET A 179 1.67 1.52 -11.84
C MET A 179 2.65 2.69 -11.98
N ALA A 180 2.31 3.88 -11.49
CA ALA A 180 3.15 5.06 -11.61
C ALA A 180 4.34 5.05 -10.67
N PHE A 181 4.16 4.45 -9.49
CA PHE A 181 5.17 4.42 -8.44
C PHE A 181 5.85 3.06 -8.33
N ALA A 182 5.56 2.11 -9.22
CA ALA A 182 6.34 0.87 -9.31
C ALA A 182 7.78 1.21 -9.69
N ALA A 183 8.70 1.03 -8.74
CA ALA A 183 10.14 1.16 -8.93
C ALA A 183 10.66 2.58 -9.28
N ASP A 184 9.86 3.63 -9.06
CA ASP A 184 10.26 5.01 -9.35
C ASP A 184 11.32 5.55 -8.36
N MET A 185 11.52 4.85 -7.24
CA MET A 185 12.55 5.16 -6.25
C MET A 185 13.77 4.23 -6.36
N LEU A 186 13.93 3.48 -7.45
CA LEU A 186 15.14 2.68 -7.68
C LEU A 186 16.39 3.55 -7.64
N GLY A 187 17.38 3.12 -6.85
CA GLY A 187 18.64 3.83 -6.67
C GLY A 187 18.54 5.07 -5.76
N ILE A 188 17.37 5.33 -5.16
CA ILE A 188 17.19 6.38 -4.15
C ILE A 188 17.34 5.76 -2.76
N LYS A 189 18.22 6.35 -1.94
CA LYS A 189 18.36 5.98 -0.52
C LYS A 189 17.48 6.88 0.36
N VAL A 190 16.57 6.29 1.12
CA VAL A 190 15.59 6.99 1.98
C VAL A 190 15.86 6.65 3.45
N LEU A 191 16.13 7.66 4.25
CA LEU A 191 16.26 7.55 5.71
C LEU A 191 14.96 8.03 6.37
N VAL A 192 14.31 7.16 7.12
CA VAL A 192 13.06 7.46 7.84
C VAL A 192 13.30 7.32 9.33
N THR A 193 12.87 8.30 10.12
CA THR A 193 12.81 8.14 11.58
C THR A 193 11.40 7.87 12.05
N ALA A 194 11.21 6.97 13.02
CA ALA A 194 9.88 6.63 13.53
C ALA A 194 9.82 6.50 15.06
N ALA A 195 8.59 6.38 15.58
CA ALA A 195 8.24 6.21 16.98
C ALA A 195 8.68 7.37 17.88
N GLY A 196 8.63 7.17 19.20
CA GLY A 196 9.05 8.15 20.21
C GLY A 196 10.39 7.75 20.83
N THR A 197 11.11 8.71 21.42
CA THR A 197 12.33 8.40 22.20
C THR A 197 12.03 8.32 23.70
N TYR A 198 12.81 7.51 24.41
CA TYR A 198 12.78 7.31 25.85
C TYR A 198 14.05 7.88 26.47
N GLU A 199 13.89 8.92 27.27
CA GLU A 199 14.99 9.60 27.96
C GLU A 199 15.12 9.02 29.37
N PRO A 200 16.22 8.29 29.67
CA PRO A 200 16.34 7.56 30.93
C PRO A 200 16.40 8.51 32.13
N ILE A 201 15.67 8.16 33.19
CA ILE A 201 15.78 8.74 34.53
C ILE A 201 16.75 7.90 35.37
N ASP A 202 16.52 6.59 35.33
CA ASP A 202 17.33 5.53 35.94
C ASP A 202 17.19 4.26 35.07
N PRO A 203 17.86 3.11 35.35
CA PRO A 203 17.78 1.93 34.50
C PRO A 203 16.39 1.28 34.42
N VAL A 204 15.41 1.77 35.16
CA VAL A 204 14.04 1.22 35.24
C VAL A 204 13.00 2.21 34.71
N ARG A 205 13.31 3.51 34.67
CA ARG A 205 12.34 4.57 34.40
C ARG A 205 12.86 5.51 33.34
N TYR A 206 11.96 6.00 32.50
CA TYR A 206 12.25 6.96 31.45
C TYR A 206 11.13 7.98 31.30
N ILE A 207 11.44 9.08 30.61
CA ILE A 207 10.47 10.05 30.09
C ILE A 207 10.28 9.74 28.61
N GLY A 208 9.04 9.58 28.16
CA GLY A 208 8.74 9.25 26.76
C GLY A 208 7.44 9.88 26.30
N ASN A 209 7.16 9.77 25.00
CA ASN A 209 5.90 10.22 24.40
C ASN A 209 5.07 9.02 23.87
N ARG A 210 3.86 9.32 23.42
CA ARG A 210 2.86 8.31 23.00
C ARG A 210 2.91 7.98 21.50
N SER A 211 4.02 8.26 20.83
CA SER A 211 4.13 7.97 19.39
C SER A 211 4.13 6.46 19.17
N SER A 212 3.18 6.00 18.36
CA SER A 212 3.09 4.58 17.98
C SER A 212 4.10 4.18 16.89
N GLY A 213 4.68 5.16 16.19
CA GLY A 213 5.55 4.92 15.03
C GLY A 213 4.83 4.57 13.73
N LYS A 214 3.50 4.35 13.73
CA LYS A 214 2.73 3.93 12.55
C LYS A 214 3.00 4.76 11.30
N MET A 215 3.09 6.08 11.45
CA MET A 215 3.35 6.99 10.33
C MET A 215 4.72 6.73 9.68
N GLY A 216 5.80 6.71 10.49
CA GLY A 216 7.15 6.45 9.96
C GLY A 216 7.29 5.05 9.36
N TYR A 217 6.69 4.03 9.98
CA TYR A 217 6.70 2.66 9.44
C TYR A 217 5.97 2.56 8.10
N ALA A 218 4.79 3.17 7.97
CA ALA A 218 4.03 3.19 6.71
C ALA A 218 4.78 3.93 5.59
N ILE A 219 5.49 5.02 5.93
CA ILE A 219 6.33 5.75 4.97
C ILE A 219 7.51 4.89 4.52
N ALA A 220 8.20 4.22 5.44
CA ALA A 220 9.30 3.32 5.12
C ALA A 220 8.84 2.16 4.22
N GLU A 221 7.70 1.55 4.53
CA GLU A 221 7.10 0.50 3.72
C GLU A 221 6.74 1.00 2.31
N ALA A 222 6.12 2.17 2.20
CA ALA A 222 5.75 2.76 0.92
C ALA A 222 6.99 3.07 0.07
N ALA A 223 8.05 3.64 0.65
CA ALA A 223 9.30 3.90 -0.05
C ALA A 223 9.95 2.59 -0.52
N LYS A 224 9.93 1.54 0.32
CA LYS A 224 10.48 0.24 -0.04
C LYS A 224 9.72 -0.41 -1.19
N LYS A 225 8.38 -0.37 -1.16
CA LYS A 225 7.50 -0.86 -2.24
C LYS A 225 7.72 -0.13 -3.56
N ARG A 226 8.18 1.11 -3.51
CA ARG A 226 8.55 1.93 -4.68
C ARG A 226 9.99 1.71 -5.16
N GLY A 227 10.73 0.78 -4.56
CA GLY A 227 12.07 0.38 -4.99
C GLY A 227 13.23 1.11 -4.31
N ALA A 228 12.96 1.95 -3.30
CA ALA A 228 14.01 2.62 -2.55
C ALA A 228 14.86 1.64 -1.72
N GLU A 229 16.12 2.01 -1.48
CA GLU A 229 16.91 1.50 -0.36
C GLU A 229 16.47 2.28 0.88
N VAL A 230 15.89 1.61 1.88
CA VAL A 230 15.28 2.28 3.02
C VAL A 230 16.02 1.91 4.30
N ILE A 231 16.39 2.94 5.06
CA ILE A 231 16.91 2.84 6.42
C ILE A 231 15.86 3.41 7.36
N LEU A 232 15.38 2.59 8.31
CA LEU A 232 14.40 2.98 9.32
C LEU A 232 15.09 3.03 10.69
N VAL A 233 15.31 4.26 11.18
CA VAL A 233 15.79 4.51 12.55
C VAL A 233 14.58 4.71 13.45
N SER A 234 14.31 3.78 14.34
CA SER A 234 13.10 3.86 15.18
C SER A 234 13.42 3.82 16.65
N GLY A 235 12.73 4.70 17.39
CA GLY A 235 12.52 4.52 18.83
C GLY A 235 11.68 3.27 19.14
N PRO A 236 11.46 2.97 20.43
CA PRO A 236 10.70 1.78 20.83
C PRO A 236 9.27 1.78 20.30
N SER A 237 8.86 0.67 19.65
CA SER A 237 7.50 0.46 19.15
C SER A 237 7.14 -1.03 19.18
N ALA A 238 5.84 -1.33 19.25
CA ALA A 238 5.30 -2.69 19.13
C ALA A 238 5.16 -3.16 17.66
N LEU A 239 5.54 -2.32 16.69
CA LEU A 239 5.42 -2.61 15.26
C LEU A 239 6.61 -3.44 14.76
N THR A 240 6.31 -4.44 13.95
CA THR A 240 7.33 -5.18 13.19
C THR A 240 7.87 -4.29 12.07
N PRO A 241 9.20 -4.17 11.90
CA PRO A 241 9.79 -3.46 10.78
C PRO A 241 9.32 -4.03 9.43
N PRO A 242 9.07 -3.20 8.41
CA PRO A 242 8.69 -3.69 7.08
C PRO A 242 9.80 -4.55 6.46
N GLU A 243 9.42 -5.54 5.67
CA GLU A 243 10.38 -6.44 5.02
C GLU A 243 11.31 -5.70 4.05
N GLY A 244 12.60 -6.07 4.05
CA GLY A 244 13.60 -5.50 3.15
C GLY A 244 14.03 -4.07 3.48
N VAL A 245 13.60 -3.51 4.61
CA VAL A 245 14.09 -2.25 5.17
C VAL A 245 15.25 -2.54 6.13
N GLU A 246 16.32 -1.75 6.07
CA GLU A 246 17.39 -1.77 7.08
C GLU A 246 16.87 -1.12 8.36
N PHE A 247 16.80 -1.87 9.45
CA PHE A 247 16.23 -1.41 10.71
C PHE A 247 17.31 -1.11 11.75
N ILE A 248 17.26 0.09 12.34
CA ILE A 248 18.16 0.53 13.40
C ILE A 248 17.31 0.93 14.61
N GLY A 249 17.37 0.11 15.66
CA GLY A 249 16.71 0.38 16.92
C GLY A 249 17.52 1.34 17.77
N VAL A 250 16.86 2.37 18.30
CA VAL A 250 17.44 3.35 19.24
C VAL A 250 16.46 3.56 20.39
N GLU A 251 16.96 4.01 21.54
CA GLU A 251 16.11 4.33 22.69
C GLU A 251 16.00 5.85 22.87
N SER A 252 17.13 6.56 22.87
CA SER A 252 17.18 7.99 23.22
C SER A 252 17.23 8.93 22.00
N ALA A 253 16.92 10.21 22.22
CA ALA A 253 17.10 11.24 21.20
C ALA A 253 18.56 11.39 20.75
N ALA A 254 19.52 11.18 21.65
CA ALA A 254 20.95 11.23 21.34
C ALA A 254 21.36 10.07 20.42
N GLU A 255 20.95 8.84 20.74
CA GLU A 255 21.20 7.67 19.88
C GLU A 255 20.52 7.83 18.52
N MET A 256 19.27 8.30 18.49
CA MET A 256 18.58 8.58 17.23
C MET A 256 19.33 9.63 16.41
N ARG A 257 19.86 10.67 17.05
CA ARG A 257 20.67 11.69 16.39
C ARG A 257 21.92 11.06 15.78
N ASP A 258 22.65 10.26 16.54
CA ASP A 258 23.90 9.65 16.08
C ASP A 258 23.66 8.70 14.90
N ALA A 259 22.68 7.80 15.01
CA ALA A 259 22.29 6.90 13.92
C ALA A 259 21.84 7.66 12.66
N VAL A 260 21.06 8.72 12.82
CA VAL A 260 20.63 9.56 11.69
C VAL A 260 21.82 10.25 11.04
N MET A 261 22.76 10.77 11.83
CA MET A 261 23.92 11.49 11.31
C MET A 261 24.92 10.56 10.61
N GLU A 262 25.04 9.30 11.04
CA GLU A 262 25.86 8.28 10.39
C GLU A 262 25.40 8.03 8.94
N HIS A 263 24.10 7.87 8.74
CA HIS A 263 23.53 7.59 7.41
C HIS A 263 23.13 8.84 6.61
N PHE A 264 23.20 10.02 7.23
CA PHE A 264 22.73 11.26 6.62
C PHE A 264 23.40 11.59 5.30
N SER A 265 24.72 11.38 5.19
CA SER A 265 25.48 11.76 4.01
C SER A 265 25.14 10.91 2.77
N GLU A 266 24.72 9.67 2.98
CA GLU A 266 24.38 8.71 1.93
C GLU A 266 22.91 8.81 1.49
N ALA A 267 22.03 9.31 2.35
CA ALA A 267 20.61 9.43 2.05
C ALA A 267 20.34 10.53 1.02
N ASP A 268 19.46 10.26 0.07
CA ASP A 268 18.92 11.25 -0.87
C ASP A 268 17.68 11.94 -0.30
N MET A 269 16.91 11.22 0.51
CA MET A 269 15.72 11.73 1.18
C MET A 269 15.72 11.36 2.66
N ILE A 270 15.41 12.33 3.52
CA ILE A 270 15.31 12.15 4.97
C ILE A 270 13.92 12.58 5.42
N ILE A 271 13.22 11.66 6.09
CA ILE A 271 11.86 11.86 6.58
C ILE A 271 11.84 11.75 8.10
N LYS A 272 11.72 12.90 8.76
CA LYS A 272 11.76 13.06 10.23
C LYS A 272 10.36 12.84 10.83
N ALA A 273 9.87 11.62 10.78
CA ALA A 273 8.55 11.22 11.28
C ALA A 273 8.55 10.72 12.76
N ALA A 274 9.68 10.79 13.45
CA ALA A 274 9.79 10.41 14.86
C ALA A 274 9.35 11.57 15.76
N ALA A 275 8.68 11.24 16.86
CA ALA A 275 8.43 12.18 17.95
C ALA A 275 9.65 12.18 18.87
N VAL A 276 10.64 13.01 18.57
CA VAL A 276 11.86 13.09 19.39
C VAL A 276 11.57 13.91 20.64
N ALA A 277 12.01 13.46 21.82
CA ALA A 277 11.82 14.20 23.06
C ALA A 277 12.66 15.48 23.08
N ASP A 278 12.03 16.63 23.37
CA ASP A 278 12.69 17.95 23.41
C ASP A 278 13.70 18.10 24.56
N TYR A 279 13.52 17.33 25.64
CA TYR A 279 14.33 17.41 26.85
C TYR A 279 14.69 16.02 27.37
N ARG A 280 15.88 15.93 27.98
CA ARG A 280 16.40 14.75 28.68
C ARG A 280 16.73 15.06 30.13
N VAL A 281 16.88 14.03 30.97
CA VAL A 281 17.35 14.20 32.36
C VAL A 281 18.84 14.54 32.35
N ARG A 282 19.22 15.68 32.92
CA ARG A 282 20.61 16.15 32.96
C ARG A 282 21.54 15.17 33.68
N ASN A 283 21.07 14.61 34.79
CA ASN A 283 21.84 13.69 35.63
C ASN A 283 21.08 12.36 35.74
N ALA A 284 20.94 11.65 34.62
CA ALA A 284 20.39 10.30 34.63
C ALA A 284 21.24 9.41 35.55
N SER A 285 20.58 8.59 36.38
CA SER A 285 21.26 7.74 37.35
C SER A 285 21.57 6.38 36.75
N ASP A 286 22.80 5.87 36.91
CA ASP A 286 23.17 4.51 36.50
C ASP A 286 22.57 3.43 37.42
N GLN A 287 21.98 3.84 38.55
CA GLN A 287 21.32 2.97 39.50
C GLN A 287 19.88 3.39 39.74
N LYS A 288 19.03 2.41 40.05
CA LYS A 288 17.64 2.66 40.42
C LYS A 288 17.59 3.64 41.60
N ILE A 289 16.93 4.79 41.39
CA ILE A 289 16.77 5.79 42.44
C ILE A 289 15.92 5.19 43.57
N LYS A 290 16.49 5.14 44.78
CA LYS A 290 15.84 4.58 45.97
C LYS A 290 14.67 5.47 46.39
N LYS A 291 13.59 4.87 46.90
CA LYS A 291 12.39 5.57 47.39
C LYS A 291 12.56 6.11 48.81
N ASN A 292 13.70 6.76 49.08
CA ASN A 292 14.04 7.19 50.44
C ASN A 292 13.51 8.59 50.77
N ASP A 293 13.31 9.41 49.74
CA ASP A 293 12.83 10.79 49.87
C ASP A 293 11.34 10.88 49.50
N GLU A 294 10.61 11.82 50.12
CA GLU A 294 9.19 12.06 49.83
C GLU A 294 8.96 12.64 48.43
N GLU A 295 9.96 13.34 47.87
CA GLU A 295 9.89 14.01 46.58
C GLU A 295 11.06 13.62 45.67
N LEU A 296 10.78 13.50 44.37
CA LEU A 296 11.79 13.30 43.33
C LEU A 296 11.83 14.52 42.41
N THR A 297 12.95 15.24 42.40
CA THR A 297 13.17 16.36 41.48
C THR A 297 14.03 15.92 40.30
N LEU A 298 13.52 16.10 39.08
CA LEU A 298 14.25 15.86 37.84
C LEU A 298 14.64 17.19 37.20
N VAL A 299 15.94 17.38 36.98
CA VAL A 299 16.45 18.54 36.24
C VAL A 299 16.57 18.13 34.78
N LEU A 300 15.82 18.82 33.92
CA LEU A 300 15.81 18.55 32.48
C LEU A 300 16.72 19.52 31.73
N GLU A 301 17.35 19.03 30.67
CA GLU A 301 18.10 19.82 29.71
C GLU A 301 17.68 19.51 28.28
N LYS A 302 17.89 20.46 27.36
CA LYS A 302 17.40 20.36 26.00
C LYS A 302 18.16 19.29 25.22
N ASN A 303 17.43 18.45 24.48
CA ASN A 303 18.01 17.50 23.53
C ASN A 303 18.49 18.20 22.25
N PRO A 304 19.36 17.54 21.46
CA PRO A 304 19.76 18.05 20.16
C PRO A 304 18.58 18.15 19.21
N ASP A 305 18.45 19.28 18.53
CA ASP A 305 17.46 19.47 17.47
C ASP A 305 17.97 18.84 16.18
N ILE A 306 17.63 17.56 15.97
CA ILE A 306 18.13 16.78 14.84
C ILE A 306 17.65 17.39 13.52
N LEU A 307 16.41 17.89 13.44
CA LEU A 307 15.89 18.46 12.19
C LEU A 307 16.65 19.73 11.80
N LYS A 308 16.91 20.61 12.78
CA LYS A 308 17.72 21.80 12.58
C LYS A 308 19.15 21.46 12.17
N GLU A 309 19.80 20.51 12.86
CA GLU A 309 21.17 20.09 12.53
C GLU A 309 21.26 19.53 11.10
N LEU A 310 20.27 18.73 10.67
CA LEU A 310 20.20 18.22 9.30
C LEU A 310 19.98 19.35 8.30
N GLY A 311 19.11 20.33 8.62
CA GLY A 311 18.86 21.49 7.76
C GLY A 311 20.11 22.34 7.51
N GLU A 312 20.95 22.51 8.53
CA GLU A 312 22.23 23.24 8.43
C GLU A 312 23.28 22.48 7.62
N LYS A 313 23.24 21.14 7.62
CA LYS A 313 24.22 20.26 6.94
C LYS A 313 23.77 19.72 5.59
N LYS A 314 22.53 20.01 5.18
CA LYS A 314 21.88 19.47 3.99
C LYS A 314 22.66 19.79 2.71
N ARG A 315 22.99 18.75 1.92
CA ARG A 315 23.64 18.91 0.62
C ARG A 315 22.62 19.35 -0.44
N THR A 316 23.13 19.97 -1.51
CA THR A 316 22.30 20.33 -2.67
C THR A 316 21.70 19.07 -3.30
N GLY A 317 20.40 19.10 -3.59
CA GLY A 317 19.66 17.96 -4.17
C GLY A 317 19.12 16.95 -3.16
N GLN A 318 19.55 17.00 -1.89
CA GLN A 318 18.97 16.17 -0.83
C GLN A 318 17.56 16.69 -0.48
N ILE A 319 16.65 15.81 -0.08
CA ILE A 319 15.30 16.16 0.38
C ILE A 319 15.23 15.93 1.88
N LEU A 320 14.70 16.92 2.62
CA LEU A 320 14.53 16.84 4.07
C LEU A 320 13.09 17.22 4.37
N VAL A 321 12.36 16.31 5.01
CA VAL A 321 10.95 16.46 5.36
C VAL A 321 10.83 16.39 6.88
N GLY A 322 10.35 17.46 7.49
CA GLY A 322 9.98 17.50 8.91
C GLY A 322 8.47 17.32 9.09
N PHE A 323 8.06 16.86 10.26
CA PHE A 323 6.66 16.84 10.68
C PHE A 323 6.48 17.75 11.90
N ALA A 324 5.46 18.59 11.87
CA ALA A 324 5.03 19.40 12.99
C ALA A 324 3.69 18.85 13.52
N ALA A 325 3.64 18.52 14.81
CA ALA A 325 2.41 18.19 15.50
C ALA A 325 2.08 19.34 16.45
N GLU A 326 1.18 20.23 16.05
CA GLU A 326 0.80 21.41 16.82
C GLU A 326 -0.70 21.35 17.15
N THR A 327 -1.06 21.65 18.39
CA THR A 327 -2.45 21.51 18.89
C THR A 327 -3.23 22.82 18.83
N GLN A 328 -2.56 23.97 18.68
CA GLN A 328 -3.21 25.28 18.68
C GLN A 328 -2.92 26.13 17.43
N ASN A 329 -1.66 26.23 16.98
CA ASN A 329 -1.24 27.17 15.94
C ASN A 329 -0.48 26.51 14.76
N LEU A 330 -1.13 25.58 14.06
CA LEU A 330 -0.51 24.72 13.05
C LEU A 330 0.27 25.45 11.93
N LEU A 331 -0.21 26.60 11.44
CA LEU A 331 0.43 27.32 10.32
C LEU A 331 1.63 28.19 10.73
N GLU A 332 1.73 28.54 12.02
CA GLU A 332 2.82 29.40 12.53
C GLU A 332 4.07 28.57 12.87
N TYR A 333 3.90 27.28 13.18
CA TYR A 333 4.95 26.37 13.63
C TYR A 333 5.29 25.24 12.64
N ALA A 334 4.70 25.25 11.43
CA ALA A 334 4.96 24.28 10.35
C ALA A 334 6.06 24.71 9.37
#